data_AF-A0A380DRP4-F1
#
_entry.id   AF-A0A380DRP4-F1
#
_cell.length_a   1.000
_cell.length_b   1.000
_cell.length_c   1.000
_cell.angle_alpha   90.00
_cell.angle_beta   90.00
_cell.angle_gamma   90.00
#
_symmetry.space_group_name_H-M   'P 1'
#
loop_
_entity.id
_entity.type
_entity.pdbx_description
1 polymer ?
#
loop_
_entity_poly.entity_id
_entity_poly.type
_entity_poly.pdbx_seq_one_letter_code
_entity_poly.pdbx_strand_id
1 'polypeptide(L)'
;MLNSFDAAYHSLCEEVLEIGNTRNDRTNTGTISKFGHQLRFDLSKGFPLLTTKKVSFKLVATELLWFIKGDTNIQYLLKYNNNIWNEWAFENYIKSDEYKGPDMTDFGHRALSDPEFNEQYKEQMKQFKQRILEDDTFAKQFGDLGNVYGKQWRDWVDKDGNHFDQLKQ
;
A
#
# COMPACT_ATOMS: atom_id res chain seq x y z
N MET A 1 -9.12 0.98 30.97
CA MET A 1 -10.13 1.39 29.98
C MET A 1 -9.42 1.81 28.72
N LEU A 2 -9.93 1.42 27.54
CA LEU A 2 -9.43 1.90 26.26
C LEU A 2 -9.68 3.41 26.14
N ASN A 3 -8.77 4.14 25.48
CA ASN A 3 -9.06 5.51 25.06
C ASN A 3 -10.14 5.50 23.97
N SER A 4 -10.74 6.66 23.66
CA SER A 4 -11.84 6.73 22.69
C SER A 4 -11.46 6.30 21.27
N PHE A 5 -10.18 6.41 20.88
CA PHE A 5 -9.72 6.01 19.54
C PHE A 5 -9.65 4.49 19.42
N ASP A 6 -9.00 3.82 20.38
CA ASP A 6 -8.90 2.37 20.41
C ASP A 6 -10.28 1.73 20.62
N ALA A 7 -11.12 2.30 21.48
CA ALA A 7 -12.47 1.81 21.73
C ALA A 7 -13.32 1.78 20.44
N ALA A 8 -13.31 2.85 19.65
CA ALA A 8 -14.05 2.91 18.39
C ALA A 8 -13.58 1.83 17.39
N TYR A 9 -12.26 1.62 17.29
CA TYR A 9 -11.69 0.61 16.41
C TYR A 9 -11.96 -0.82 16.91
N HIS A 10 -11.89 -1.07 18.22
CA HIS A 10 -12.18 -2.38 18.83
C HIS A 10 -13.64 -2.78 18.61
N SER A 11 -14.59 -1.86 18.82
CA SER A 11 -16.01 -2.14 18.58
C SER A 11 -16.31 -2.51 17.12
N LEU A 12 -15.61 -1.90 16.14
CA LEU A 12 -15.72 -2.32 14.74
C LEU A 12 -15.22 -3.76 14.53
N CYS A 13 -14.06 -4.10 15.11
CA CYS A 13 -13.51 -5.45 15.01
C CYS A 13 -14.41 -6.50 15.67
N GLU A 14 -14.90 -6.21 16.88
CA GLU A 14 -15.84 -7.06 17.61
C GLU A 14 -17.12 -7.28 16.81
N GLU A 15 -17.72 -6.23 16.25
CA GLU A 15 -18.94 -6.34 15.44
C GLU A 15 -18.71 -7.16 14.17
N VAL A 16 -17.58 -6.96 13.46
CA VAL A 16 -17.27 -7.78 12.26
C VAL A 16 -17.08 -9.25 12.63
N LEU A 17 -16.48 -9.56 13.77
CA LEU A 17 -16.30 -10.94 14.23
C LEU A 17 -17.62 -11.58 14.67
N GLU A 18 -18.53 -10.81 15.26
CA GLU A 18 -19.80 -11.30 15.80
C GLU A 18 -20.87 -11.50 14.72
N ILE A 19 -21.07 -10.50 13.84
CA ILE A 19 -22.19 -10.47 12.88
C ILE A 19 -21.74 -10.44 11.41
N GLY A 20 -20.42 -10.44 11.14
CA GLY A 20 -19.92 -10.40 9.79
C GLY A 20 -20.24 -11.68 9.00
N ASN A 21 -20.43 -11.52 7.69
CA ASN A 21 -20.74 -12.63 6.79
C ASN A 21 -19.46 -13.12 6.09
N THR A 22 -19.22 -14.43 6.09
CA THR A 22 -18.14 -15.05 5.31
C THR A 22 -18.36 -14.84 3.81
N ARG A 23 -17.30 -14.44 3.10
CA ARG A 23 -17.31 -14.26 1.64
C ARG A 23 -15.94 -14.49 1.03
N ASN A 24 -15.93 -14.89 -0.25
CA ASN A 24 -14.72 -14.86 -1.06
C ASN A 24 -14.36 -13.43 -1.47
N ASP A 25 -13.12 -13.24 -1.89
CA ASP A 25 -12.58 -11.95 -2.32
C ASP A 25 -11.58 -12.15 -3.49
N ARG A 26 -11.11 -11.05 -4.08
CA ARG A 26 -10.25 -11.06 -5.28
C ARG A 26 -8.89 -11.72 -5.05
N THR A 27 -8.37 -11.75 -3.82
CA THR A 27 -7.08 -12.39 -3.51
C THR A 27 -7.20 -13.90 -3.26
N ASN A 28 -8.42 -14.45 -3.29
CA ASN A 28 -8.73 -15.85 -2.95
C ASN A 28 -8.34 -16.23 -1.52
N THR A 29 -8.33 -15.27 -0.60
CA THR A 29 -8.00 -15.52 0.82
C THR A 29 -9.25 -15.81 1.65
N GLY A 30 -10.37 -15.17 1.31
CA GLY A 30 -11.60 -15.21 2.08
C GLY A 30 -11.63 -14.16 3.20
N THR A 31 -12.81 -13.60 3.47
CA THR A 31 -13.02 -12.56 4.48
C THR A 31 -14.31 -12.78 5.27
N ILE A 32 -14.34 -12.27 6.50
CA ILE A 32 -15.58 -12.00 7.25
C ILE A 32 -15.88 -10.51 7.09
N SER A 33 -17.08 -10.16 6.63
CA SER A 33 -17.37 -8.80 6.17
C SER A 33 -18.70 -8.25 6.67
N LYS A 34 -18.68 -6.97 7.05
CA LYS A 34 -19.85 -6.11 7.26
C LYS A 34 -19.87 -5.01 6.20
N PHE A 35 -21.04 -4.68 5.66
CA PHE A 35 -21.22 -3.56 4.74
C PHE A 35 -21.93 -2.39 5.45
N GLY A 36 -21.32 -1.20 5.41
CA GLY A 36 -21.83 0.00 6.07
C GLY A 36 -21.45 0.08 7.55
N HIS A 37 -20.56 1.01 7.88
CA HIS A 37 -20.19 1.35 9.26
C HIS A 37 -19.68 2.79 9.31
N GLN A 38 -19.81 3.48 10.45
CA GLN A 38 -19.29 4.83 10.65
C GLN A 38 -18.54 4.91 11.98
N LEU A 39 -17.31 5.45 11.96
CA LEU A 39 -16.54 5.76 13.15
C LEU A 39 -16.37 7.27 13.29
N ARG A 40 -16.10 7.72 14.52
CA ARG A 40 -15.82 9.14 14.84
C ARG A 40 -14.60 9.23 15.74
N PHE A 41 -13.68 10.13 15.39
CA PHE A 41 -12.46 10.39 16.16
C PHE A 41 -12.39 11.89 16.47
N ASP A 42 -12.42 12.25 17.75
CA ASP A 42 -12.30 13.64 18.20
C ASP A 42 -10.82 14.04 18.28
N LEU A 43 -10.34 14.78 17.28
CA LEU A 43 -8.94 15.16 17.16
C LEU A 43 -8.48 16.17 18.24
N SER A 44 -9.41 16.81 18.98
CA SER A 44 -9.04 17.63 20.13
C SER A 44 -8.53 16.81 21.32
N LYS A 45 -8.83 15.50 21.35
CA LYS A 45 -8.38 14.55 22.38
C LYS A 45 -7.02 13.91 22.06
N GLY A 46 -6.42 14.25 20.90
CA GLY A 46 -5.12 13.74 20.48
C GLY A 46 -5.11 13.21 19.04
N PHE A 47 -4.00 12.58 18.65
CA PHE A 47 -3.84 11.98 17.33
C PHE A 47 -4.23 10.48 17.39
N PRO A 48 -5.16 10.00 16.53
CA PRO A 48 -5.72 8.65 16.62
C PRO A 48 -4.79 7.55 16.08
N LEU A 49 -3.55 7.51 16.57
CA LEU A 49 -2.65 6.38 16.36
C LEU A 49 -2.97 5.30 17.41
N LEU A 50 -3.28 4.09 16.95
CA LEU A 50 -3.67 3.00 17.84
C LEU A 50 -2.60 2.75 18.91
N THR A 51 -3.05 2.47 20.15
CA THR A 51 -2.15 2.18 21.26
C THR A 51 -2.14 0.69 21.62
N THR A 52 -3.20 -0.04 21.27
CA THR A 52 -3.30 -1.49 21.52
C THR A 52 -2.46 -2.33 20.56
N LYS A 53 -1.95 -1.73 19.49
CA LYS A 53 -0.95 -2.30 18.57
C LYS A 53 -0.12 -1.17 17.98
N LYS A 54 1.21 -1.29 18.01
CA LYS A 54 2.11 -0.28 17.46
C LYS A 54 1.85 -0.06 15.97
N VAL A 55 1.54 1.18 15.59
CA VAL A 55 1.41 1.62 14.19
C VAL A 55 2.60 2.50 13.83
N SER A 56 3.21 2.27 12.67
CA SER A 56 4.39 3.02 12.24
C SER A 56 3.99 4.38 11.65
N PHE A 57 4.08 5.44 12.46
CA PHE A 57 3.82 6.80 11.98
C PHE A 57 4.73 7.21 10.82
N LYS A 58 5.97 6.70 10.77
CA LYS A 58 6.89 6.94 9.65
C LYS A 58 6.29 6.50 8.31
N LEU A 59 5.69 5.30 8.27
CA LEU A 59 5.08 4.77 7.04
C LEU A 59 3.87 5.61 6.63
N VAL A 60 2.98 5.91 7.58
CA VAL A 60 1.78 6.74 7.35
C VAL A 60 2.15 8.13 6.83
N ALA A 61 3.06 8.83 7.50
CA ALA A 61 3.42 10.19 7.14
C ALA A 61 4.15 10.26 5.79
N THR A 62 5.07 9.33 5.51
CA THR A 62 5.81 9.33 4.23
C THR A 62 4.90 8.99 3.05
N GLU A 63 3.96 8.05 3.22
CA GLU A 63 2.96 7.76 2.19
C GLU A 63 2.03 8.95 1.95
N LEU A 64 1.52 9.60 3.01
CA LEU A 64 0.68 10.78 2.85
C LEU A 64 1.42 11.91 2.13
N LEU A 65 2.69 12.17 2.50
CA LEU A 65 3.53 13.17 1.84
C LEU A 65 3.76 12.85 0.36
N TRP A 66 3.91 11.57 0.02
CA TRP A 66 4.04 11.10 -1.36
C TRP A 66 2.75 11.38 -2.16
N PHE A 67 1.58 11.04 -1.61
CA PHE A 67 0.29 11.33 -2.24
C PHE A 67 0.05 12.81 -2.44
N ILE A 68 0.19 13.63 -1.40
CA ILE A 68 -0.11 15.06 -1.52
C ILE A 68 0.91 15.80 -2.38
N LYS A 69 2.11 15.25 -2.64
CA LYS A 69 3.05 15.78 -3.65
C LYS A 69 2.65 15.43 -5.08
N GLY A 70 1.71 14.50 -5.27
CA GLY A 70 1.29 14.03 -6.58
C GLY A 70 2.28 13.03 -7.20
N ASP A 71 3.18 12.46 -6.41
CA ASP A 71 4.17 11.49 -6.88
C ASP A 71 3.54 10.09 -6.99
N THR A 72 4.00 9.34 -7.98
CA THR A 72 3.51 7.99 -8.33
C THR A 72 4.66 6.98 -8.35
N ASN A 73 5.89 7.43 -8.09
CA ASN A 73 7.08 6.58 -8.10
C ASN A 73 7.48 6.11 -6.69
N ILE A 74 7.69 4.81 -6.52
CA ILE A 74 8.04 4.21 -5.21
C ILE A 74 9.47 4.53 -4.74
N GLN A 75 10.34 5.09 -5.59
CA GLN A 75 11.70 5.47 -5.19
C GLN A 75 11.69 6.43 -3.99
N TYR A 76 10.76 7.39 -3.95
CA TYR A 76 10.56 8.26 -2.80
C TYR A 76 10.29 7.46 -1.53
N LEU A 77 9.38 6.48 -1.57
CA LEU A 77 9.00 5.65 -0.43
C LEU A 77 10.18 4.79 0.06
N LEU A 78 10.93 4.19 -0.87
CA LEU A 78 12.10 3.37 -0.55
C LEU A 78 13.19 4.15 0.19
N LYS A 79 13.40 5.43 -0.13
CA LYS A 79 14.34 6.32 0.59
C LYS A 79 13.99 6.49 2.08
N TYR A 80 12.74 6.25 2.48
CA TYR A 80 12.30 6.25 3.88
C TYR A 80 12.14 4.86 4.50
N ASN A 81 12.58 3.82 3.77
CA ASN A 81 12.32 2.42 4.09
C ASN A 81 10.80 2.17 4.27
N ASN A 82 10.01 2.79 3.40
CA ASN A 82 8.59 2.52 3.24
C ASN A 82 8.40 1.54 2.07
N ASN A 83 7.95 0.33 2.40
CA ASN A 83 7.88 -0.80 1.48
C ASN A 83 6.44 -1.21 1.15
N ILE A 84 5.44 -0.41 1.58
CA ILE A 84 4.01 -0.74 1.45
C ILE A 84 3.69 -1.08 0.00
N TRP A 85 4.21 -0.29 -0.94
CA TRP A 85 3.86 -0.37 -2.36
C TRP A 85 4.76 -1.25 -3.24
N ASN A 86 5.72 -1.96 -2.64
CA ASN A 86 6.76 -2.65 -3.41
C ASN A 86 6.21 -3.81 -4.24
N GLU A 87 5.20 -4.52 -3.75
CA GLU A 87 4.68 -5.73 -4.41
C GLU A 87 4.02 -5.41 -5.75
N TRP A 88 3.30 -4.29 -5.87
CA TRP A 88 2.70 -3.86 -7.14
C TRP A 88 3.75 -3.45 -8.17
N ALA A 89 4.77 -2.69 -7.76
CA ALA A 89 5.87 -2.32 -8.64
C ALA A 89 6.69 -3.55 -9.08
N PHE A 90 6.95 -4.46 -8.15
CA PHE A 90 7.65 -5.71 -8.42
C PHE A 90 6.85 -6.62 -9.35
N GLU A 91 5.52 -6.74 -9.15
CA GLU A 91 4.63 -7.48 -10.04
C GLU A 91 4.67 -6.95 -11.49
N ASN A 92 4.70 -5.63 -11.68
CA ASN A 92 4.85 -5.03 -13.00
C ASN A 92 6.21 -5.36 -13.62
N TYR A 93 7.29 -5.31 -12.83
CA TYR A 93 8.64 -5.63 -13.29
C TYR A 93 8.78 -7.10 -13.71
N ILE A 94 8.32 -8.06 -12.89
CA ILE A 94 8.46 -9.50 -13.20
C ILE A 94 7.62 -9.96 -14.41
N LYS A 95 6.58 -9.20 -14.78
CA LYS A 95 5.77 -9.43 -15.98
C LYS A 95 6.40 -8.84 -17.25
N SER A 96 7.44 -8.03 -17.12
CA SER A 96 8.12 -7.40 -18.25
C SER A 96 9.15 -8.33 -18.89
N ASP A 97 9.45 -8.09 -20.16
CA ASP A 97 10.50 -8.81 -20.88
C ASP A 97 11.91 -8.55 -20.33
N GLU A 98 12.10 -7.54 -19.47
CA GLU A 98 13.40 -7.20 -18.87
C GLU A 98 13.73 -8.05 -17.64
N TYR A 99 12.72 -8.67 -17.03
CA TYR A 99 12.96 -9.57 -15.91
C TYR A 99 13.54 -10.90 -16.41
N LYS A 100 14.71 -11.25 -15.88
CA LYS A 100 15.45 -12.49 -16.24
C LYS A 100 15.70 -13.41 -15.04
N GLY A 101 15.04 -13.14 -13.92
CA GLY A 101 15.12 -13.98 -12.72
C GLY A 101 14.25 -15.23 -12.81
N PRO A 102 14.19 -16.03 -11.72
CA PRO A 102 13.30 -17.20 -11.65
C PRO A 102 11.83 -16.79 -11.71
N ASP A 103 10.95 -17.73 -12.07
CA ASP A 103 9.51 -17.47 -12.16
C ASP A 103 8.92 -17.00 -10.83
N MET A 104 8.44 -15.75 -10.81
CA MET A 104 7.81 -15.08 -9.67
C MET A 104 6.29 -14.99 -9.79
N THR A 105 5.65 -15.71 -10.71
CA THR A 105 4.17 -15.73 -10.78
C THR A 105 3.57 -16.18 -9.44
N ASP A 106 2.50 -15.52 -9.01
CA ASP A 106 1.81 -15.80 -7.74
C ASP A 106 2.71 -15.78 -6.49
N PHE A 107 3.71 -14.89 -6.49
CA PHE A 107 4.73 -14.82 -5.43
C PHE A 107 4.14 -14.63 -4.02
N GLY A 108 3.02 -13.90 -3.89
CA GLY A 108 2.40 -13.61 -2.59
C GLY A 108 1.93 -14.87 -1.85
N HIS A 109 1.30 -15.81 -2.57
CA HIS A 109 0.86 -17.07 -1.99
C HIS A 109 2.01 -18.09 -1.89
N ARG A 110 2.82 -18.20 -2.94
CA ARG A 110 3.95 -19.15 -2.97
C ARG A 110 4.97 -18.91 -1.87
N ALA A 111 5.29 -17.64 -1.56
CA ALA A 111 6.25 -17.29 -0.51
C ALA A 111 5.79 -17.70 0.90
N LEU A 112 4.48 -17.93 1.10
CA LEU A 112 3.93 -18.41 2.38
C LEU A 112 4.06 -19.93 2.54
N SER A 113 4.01 -20.68 1.43
CA SER A 113 3.99 -22.15 1.44
C SER A 113 5.34 -22.81 1.12
N ASP A 114 6.19 -22.14 0.35
CA ASP A 114 7.44 -22.67 -0.20
C ASP A 114 8.63 -21.85 0.36
N PRO A 115 9.36 -22.38 1.37
CA PRO A 115 10.49 -21.69 1.98
C PRO A 115 11.64 -21.40 1.02
N GLU A 116 11.94 -22.32 0.12
CA GLU A 116 13.00 -22.16 -0.88
C GLU A 116 12.65 -21.05 -1.88
N PHE A 117 11.40 -21.00 -2.33
CA PHE A 117 10.90 -19.89 -3.15
C PHE A 117 10.89 -18.58 -2.38
N ASN A 118 10.54 -18.57 -1.09
CA ASN A 118 10.54 -17.36 -0.28
C ASN A 118 11.93 -16.72 -0.19
N GLU A 119 12.99 -17.51 -0.09
CA GLU A 119 14.37 -16.99 -0.13
C GLU A 119 14.70 -16.38 -1.52
N GLN A 120 14.25 -16.99 -2.61
CA GLN A 120 14.39 -16.41 -3.95
C GLN A 120 13.61 -15.09 -4.09
N TYR A 121 12.37 -15.05 -3.59
CA TYR A 121 11.53 -13.86 -3.58
C TYR A 121 12.20 -12.71 -2.81
N LYS A 122 12.70 -12.99 -1.60
CA LYS A 122 13.42 -11.99 -0.79
C LYS A 122 14.65 -11.46 -1.52
N GLU A 123 15.43 -12.31 -2.17
CA GLU A 123 16.61 -11.90 -2.92
C GLU A 123 16.25 -11.06 -4.15
N GLN A 124 15.26 -11.48 -4.94
CA GLN A 124 14.81 -10.71 -6.11
C GLN A 124 14.19 -9.36 -5.71
N MET A 125 13.38 -9.33 -4.65
CA MET A 125 12.82 -8.09 -4.11
C MET A 125 13.92 -7.16 -3.60
N LYS A 126 14.96 -7.70 -2.96
CA LYS A 126 16.12 -6.92 -2.52
C LYS A 126 16.85 -6.29 -3.70
N GLN A 127 17.14 -7.06 -4.75
CA GLN A 127 17.78 -6.58 -5.98
C GLN A 127 16.92 -5.52 -6.67
N PHE A 128 15.62 -5.75 -6.80
CA PHE A 128 14.67 -4.79 -7.35
C PHE A 128 14.70 -3.46 -6.60
N LYS A 129 14.55 -3.49 -5.27
CA LYS A 129 14.58 -2.29 -4.44
C LYS A 129 15.90 -1.53 -4.55
N GLN A 130 17.01 -2.26 -4.59
CA GLN A 130 18.33 -1.66 -4.74
C GLN A 130 18.45 -0.94 -6.10
N ARG A 131 18.02 -1.58 -7.19
CA ARG A 131 18.01 -0.95 -8.53
C ARG A 131 17.10 0.27 -8.59
N ILE A 132 15.91 0.25 -7.97
CA ILE A 132 15.05 1.45 -7.89
C ILE A 132 15.77 2.61 -7.17
N LEU A 133 16.58 2.32 -6.14
CA LEU A 133 17.28 3.35 -5.38
C LEU A 133 18.54 3.89 -6.07
N GLU A 134 19.22 3.05 -6.87
CA GLU A 134 20.55 3.35 -7.43
C GLU A 134 20.51 3.74 -8.92
N ASP A 135 19.49 3.35 -9.67
CA ASP A 135 19.35 3.61 -11.10
C ASP A 135 18.04 4.36 -11.38
N ASP A 136 18.16 5.67 -11.62
CA ASP A 136 17.01 6.54 -11.91
C ASP A 136 16.28 6.16 -13.21
N THR A 137 16.97 5.52 -14.17
CA THR A 137 16.33 5.04 -15.41
C THR A 137 15.43 3.86 -15.09
N PHE A 138 15.95 2.88 -14.35
CA PHE A 138 15.17 1.75 -13.86
C PHE A 138 14.02 2.20 -12.96
N ALA A 139 14.26 3.16 -12.06
CA ALA A 139 13.25 3.74 -11.18
C ALA A 139 12.13 4.41 -11.98
N LYS A 140 12.45 5.20 -13.01
CA LYS A 140 11.45 5.86 -13.85
C LYS A 140 10.57 4.85 -14.60
N GLN A 141 11.13 3.72 -15.01
CA GLN A 141 10.41 2.71 -15.78
C GLN A 141 9.59 1.74 -14.93
N PHE A 142 10.16 1.24 -13.83
CA PHE A 142 9.55 0.17 -13.02
C PHE A 142 9.11 0.60 -11.62
N GLY A 143 9.45 1.83 -11.21
CA GLY A 143 9.03 2.40 -9.94
C GLY A 143 7.70 3.14 -10.00
N ASP A 144 7.21 3.50 -11.19
CA ASP A 144 5.96 4.23 -11.36
C ASP A 144 4.74 3.28 -11.32
N LEU A 145 3.82 3.54 -10.40
CA LEU A 145 2.57 2.78 -10.25
C LEU A 145 1.44 3.30 -11.16
N GLY A 146 1.70 4.38 -11.91
CA GLY A 146 0.71 5.08 -12.71
C GLY A 146 -0.27 5.88 -11.85
N ASN A 147 -1.55 5.75 -12.16
CA ASN A 147 -2.60 6.68 -11.74
C ASN A 147 -3.13 6.42 -10.31
N VAL A 148 -2.26 6.37 -9.30
CA VAL A 148 -2.61 6.22 -7.87
C VAL A 148 -3.16 7.51 -7.24
N TYR A 149 -3.50 7.49 -5.94
CA TYR A 149 -4.14 8.61 -5.23
C TYR A 149 -3.51 9.98 -5.50
N GLY A 150 -2.17 10.07 -5.46
CA GLY A 150 -1.47 11.33 -5.67
C GLY A 150 -1.77 11.96 -7.03
N LYS A 151 -1.76 11.16 -8.11
CA LYS A 151 -2.13 11.60 -9.45
C LYS A 151 -3.57 12.10 -9.48
N GLN A 152 -4.52 11.35 -8.92
CA GLN A 152 -5.93 11.75 -8.93
C GLN A 152 -6.18 13.04 -8.14
N TRP A 153 -5.50 13.22 -7.01
CA TRP A 153 -5.69 14.36 -6.14
C TRP A 153 -5.05 15.64 -6.67
N ARG A 154 -3.88 15.53 -7.30
CA ARG A 154 -3.09 16.69 -7.73
C ARG A 154 -3.15 16.98 -9.23
N ASP A 155 -3.58 16.01 -10.03
CA ASP A 155 -3.50 16.10 -11.49
C ASP A 155 -4.52 15.20 -12.22
N TRP A 156 -5.81 15.47 -12.01
CA TRP A 156 -6.89 14.81 -12.73
C TRP A 156 -7.01 15.39 -14.15
N VAL A 157 -7.00 14.54 -15.18
CA VAL A 157 -7.14 14.97 -16.59
C VAL A 157 -8.52 14.60 -17.12
N ASP A 158 -9.25 15.57 -17.69
CA ASP A 158 -10.54 15.32 -18.34
C ASP A 158 -10.39 14.84 -19.80
N LYS A 159 -11.53 14.58 -20.46
CA LYS A 159 -11.57 14.13 -21.87
C LYS A 159 -10.99 15.14 -22.87
N ASP A 160 -10.92 16.42 -22.52
CA ASP A 160 -10.44 17.50 -23.37
C ASP A 160 -8.97 17.84 -23.07
N GLY A 161 -8.33 17.10 -22.13
CA GLY A 161 -6.94 17.29 -21.73
C GLY A 161 -6.75 18.38 -20.66
N ASN A 162 -7.82 18.88 -20.05
CA ASN A 162 -7.71 19.87 -18.97
C ASN A 162 -7.27 19.19 -17.67
N HIS A 163 -6.38 19.85 -16.93
CA HIS A 163 -5.82 19.36 -15.67
C HIS A 163 -6.49 20.06 -14.46
N PHE A 164 -6.88 19.27 -13.47
CA PHE A 164 -7.52 19.75 -12.23
C PHE A 164 -6.75 19.27 -10.99
N ASP A 165 -6.16 20.22 -10.25
CA ASP A 165 -5.56 19.98 -8.93
C ASP A 165 -6.65 20.16 -7.85
N GLN A 166 -7.14 19.05 -7.30
CA GLN A 166 -8.28 19.03 -6.38
C GLN A 166 -7.90 19.49 -4.96
N LEU A 167 -6.63 19.34 -4.55
CA LEU A 167 -6.17 19.66 -3.19
C LEU A 167 -5.66 21.09 -3.02
N LYS A 168 -5.26 21.76 -4.11
CA LYS A 168 -4.62 23.08 -4.03
C LYS A 168 -5.57 24.24 -3.70
N GLN A 169 -6.89 24.04 -3.81
CA GLN A 169 -7.90 25.10 -3.63
C GLN A 169 -7.90 25.70 -2.22
#